data_AF-A0A0B5E3P0-F1
#
_entry.id   AF-A0A0B5E3P0-F1
#
_cell.length_a   1.000
_cell.length_b   1.000
_cell.length_c   1.000
_cell.angle_alpha   90.00
_cell.angle_beta   90.00
_cell.angle_gamma   90.00
#
_symmetry.space_group_name_H-M   'P 1'
#
loop_
_entity.id
_entity.type
_entity.pdbx_description
1 polymer ?
#
loop_
_entity_poly.entity_id
_entity_poly.type
_entity_poly.pdbx_seq_one_letter_code
_entity_poly.pdbx_strand_id
1 'polypeptide(L)'
;MMDLVFDIAGRLCVADRVKMRGNTLEAEFDRNVAGALADAYEGSQSVSVLNMPALSVTWSVQDYRAEGDSRCTAIFSVNSSAGRVLH
;
A
#
# COMPACT_ATOMS: atom_id res chain seq x y z
N MET A 1 -14.97 -0.24 -11.71
CA MET A 1 -14.20 -0.39 -10.45
C MET A 1 -12.95 0.45 -10.63
N MET A 2 -12.55 1.26 -9.66
CA MET A 2 -11.35 2.11 -9.80
C MET A 2 -10.17 1.31 -9.27
N ASP A 3 -9.27 0.89 -10.16
CA ASP A 3 -8.03 0.22 -9.79
C ASP A 3 -7.08 1.21 -9.10
N LEU A 4 -6.67 0.90 -7.88
CA LEU A 4 -5.74 1.74 -7.12
C LEU A 4 -4.30 1.31 -7.41
N VAL A 5 -3.49 2.26 -7.87
CA VAL A 5 -2.09 2.03 -8.22
C VAL A 5 -1.19 2.52 -7.11
N PHE A 6 -0.39 1.60 -6.58
CA PHE A 6 0.60 1.80 -5.54
C PHE A 6 1.99 1.81 -6.18
N ASP A 7 2.83 2.74 -5.77
CA ASP A 7 4.27 2.63 -5.94
C ASP A 7 4.85 1.98 -4.68
N ILE A 8 5.32 0.73 -4.81
CA ILE A 8 5.87 -0.09 -3.73
C ILE A 8 7.31 -0.43 -4.10
N ALA A 9 8.29 0.09 -3.35
CA ALA A 9 9.71 -0.09 -3.63
C ALA A 9 10.13 0.31 -5.07
N GLY A 10 9.49 1.34 -5.64
CA GLY A 10 9.71 1.79 -7.02
C GLY A 10 9.06 0.91 -8.09
N ARG A 11 8.17 -0.01 -7.69
CA ARG A 11 7.38 -0.84 -8.59
C ARG A 11 5.91 -0.44 -8.52
N LEU A 12 5.31 -0.27 -9.71
CA LEU A 12 3.88 0.00 -9.83
C LEU A 12 3.08 -1.28 -9.65
N CYS A 13 2.24 -1.30 -8.63
CA CYS A 13 1.42 -2.43 -8.21
C CYS A 13 -0.05 -2.01 -8.20
N VAL A 14 -0.88 -2.75 -8.93
CA VAL A 14 -2.32 -2.51 -8.98
C VAL A 14 -2.99 -3.36 -7.91
N ALA A 15 -3.78 -2.74 -7.04
CA ALA A 15 -4.56 -3.46 -6.05
C ALA A 15 -5.91 -3.88 -6.63
N ASP A 16 -6.24 -5.17 -6.51
CA ASP A 16 -7.53 -5.74 -6.88
C ASP A 16 -8.64 -5.26 -5.94
N ARG A 17 -8.29 -5.06 -4.67
CA ARG A 17 -9.22 -4.59 -3.64
C ARG A 17 -8.51 -3.71 -2.65
N VAL A 18 -9.16 -2.63 -2.25
CA VAL A 18 -8.68 -1.76 -1.17
C VAL A 18 -9.79 -1.50 -0.17
N LYS A 19 -9.46 -1.55 1.11
CA LYS A 19 -10.32 -1.15 2.22
C LYS A 19 -9.56 -0.19 3.12
N MET A 20 -10.22 0.87 3.55
CA MET A 20 -9.68 1.78 4.56
C MET A 20 -10.28 1.47 5.92
N ARG A 21 -9.44 1.51 6.96
CA ARG A 21 -9.85 1.37 8.36
C ARG A 21 -9.14 2.41 9.22
N GLY A 22 -9.69 3.63 9.22
CA GLY A 22 -9.08 4.76 9.92
C GLY A 22 -7.75 5.15 9.27
N ASN A 23 -6.66 4.99 10.00
CA ASN A 23 -5.31 5.36 9.56
C ASN A 23 -4.56 4.21 8.85
N THR A 24 -5.23 3.06 8.68
CA THR A 24 -4.67 1.93 7.94
C THR A 24 -5.43 1.69 6.65
N LEU A 25 -4.69 1.18 5.68
CA LEU A 25 -5.19 0.76 4.38
C LEU A 25 -4.85 -0.73 4.23
N GLU A 26 -5.85 -1.54 3.95
CA GLU A 26 -5.70 -2.95 3.60
C GLU A 26 -5.87 -3.04 2.08
N ALA A 27 -4.87 -3.57 1.37
CA ALA A 27 -4.97 -3.81 -0.06
C ALA A 27 -4.62 -5.26 -0.40
N GLU A 28 -5.37 -5.80 -1.35
CA GLU A 28 -5.18 -7.11 -1.95
C GLU A 28 -4.54 -6.91 -3.32
N PHE A 29 -3.50 -7.68 -3.59
CA PHE A 29 -2.71 -7.67 -4.81
C PHE A 29 -2.53 -9.09 -5.35
N ASP A 30 -2.15 -9.19 -6.62
CA ASP A 30 -1.59 -10.41 -7.18
C ASP A 30 -0.32 -10.85 -6.43
N ARG A 31 -0.07 -12.16 -6.40
CA ARG A 31 1.11 -12.73 -5.73
C ARG A 31 2.43 -12.20 -6.27
N ASN A 32 2.49 -11.73 -7.52
CA ASN A 32 3.69 -11.14 -8.10
C ASN A 32 4.21 -9.90 -7.35
N VAL A 33 3.38 -9.29 -6.50
CA VAL A 33 3.70 -8.11 -5.67
C VAL A 33 4.40 -8.49 -4.37
N ALA A 34 4.35 -9.77 -3.93
CA ALA A 34 4.87 -10.21 -2.65
C ALA A 34 6.36 -9.88 -2.44
N GLY A 35 7.17 -9.99 -3.49
CA GLY A 35 8.60 -9.59 -3.43
C GLY A 35 8.78 -8.10 -3.14
N ALA A 36 8.05 -7.25 -3.85
CA ALA A 36 8.11 -5.80 -3.64
C ALA A 36 7.59 -5.39 -2.25
N LEU A 37 6.59 -6.10 -1.71
CA LEU A 37 6.11 -5.90 -0.35
C LEU A 37 7.15 -6.30 0.69
N ALA A 38 7.87 -7.40 0.47
CA ALA A 38 8.98 -7.82 1.34
C ALA A 38 10.10 -6.77 1.33
N ASP A 39 10.54 -6.33 0.16
CA ASP A 39 11.57 -5.28 0.01
C ASP A 39 11.14 -3.98 0.71
N ALA A 40 9.89 -3.55 0.52
CA ALA A 40 9.38 -2.34 1.14
C ALA A 40 9.25 -2.45 2.66
N TYR A 41 8.86 -3.63 3.17
CA TYR A 41 8.74 -3.90 4.60
C TYR A 41 10.12 -3.94 5.27
N GLU A 42 11.06 -4.72 4.74
CA GLU A 42 12.41 -4.89 5.29
C GLU A 42 13.24 -3.61 5.15
N GLY A 43 13.11 -2.92 4.01
CA GLY A 43 13.80 -1.66 3.72
C GLY A 43 13.17 -0.41 4.35
N SER A 44 12.05 -0.55 5.07
CA SER A 44 11.27 0.59 5.58
C SER A 44 10.97 1.64 4.50
N GLN A 45 10.66 1.18 3.28
CA GLN A 45 10.43 2.05 2.15
C GLN A 45 9.02 2.64 2.19
N SER A 46 8.93 3.91 1.81
CA SER A 46 7.64 4.59 1.69
C SER A 46 6.88 4.07 0.46
N VAL A 47 5.56 3.94 0.62
CA VAL A 47 4.60 3.54 -0.42
C VAL A 47 3.72 4.74 -0.76
N SER A 48 3.48 4.97 -2.05
CA SER A 48 2.65 6.08 -2.53
C SER A 48 1.46 5.56 -3.33
N VAL A 49 0.29 6.21 -3.20
CA VAL A 49 -0.89 5.92 -4.03
C VAL A 49 -1.01 6.97 -5.12
N LEU A 50 -0.88 6.56 -6.38
CA LEU A 50 -0.69 7.50 -7.50
C LEU A 50 -2.00 8.03 -8.09
N ASN A 51 -3.04 7.21 -8.14
CA ASN A 51 -4.28 7.52 -8.86
C ASN A 51 -5.44 7.97 -7.96
N MET A 52 -5.16 8.35 -6.71
CA MET A 52 -6.17 8.83 -5.76
C MET A 52 -5.67 10.04 -4.97
N PRO A 53 -6.08 11.27 -5.32
CA PRO A 53 -5.65 12.50 -4.65
C PRO A 53 -5.94 12.52 -3.14
N ALA A 54 -7.03 11.87 -2.72
CA ALA A 54 -7.39 11.74 -1.31
C ALA A 54 -6.41 10.87 -0.50
N LEU A 55 -5.56 10.08 -1.18
CA LEU A 55 -4.54 9.23 -0.58
C LEU A 55 -3.11 9.70 -0.92
N SER A 56 -2.96 10.98 -1.33
CA SER A 56 -1.66 11.63 -1.60
C SER A 56 -0.88 11.93 -0.31
N VAL A 57 -0.70 10.89 0.50
CA VAL A 57 0.16 10.83 1.68
C VAL A 57 1.11 9.66 1.48
N THR A 58 2.23 9.65 2.21
CA THR A 58 3.11 8.49 2.21
C THR A 58 2.60 7.44 3.20
N TRP A 59 2.72 6.20 2.79
CA TRP A 59 2.35 5.02 3.56
C TRP A 59 3.59 4.20 3.87
N SER A 60 3.51 3.33 4.85
CA SER A 60 4.52 2.32 5.13
C SER A 60 3.84 0.96 5.24
N VAL A 61 4.50 -0.08 4.72
CA VAL A 61 4.02 -1.46 4.90
C VAL A 61 4.18 -1.83 6.38
N GLN A 62 3.09 -2.23 7.02
CA GLN A 62 3.06 -2.65 8.44
C GLN A 62 3.05 -4.16 8.58
N ASP A 63 2.34 -4.85 7.68
CA ASP A 63 2.27 -6.30 7.62
C ASP A 63 1.92 -6.68 6.18
N TYR A 64 2.36 -7.86 5.76
CA TYR A 64 1.87 -8.46 4.53
C TYR A 64 1.76 -9.97 4.70
N ARG A 65 0.78 -10.57 4.02
CA ARG A 65 0.51 -12.00 4.07
C ARG A 65 0.22 -12.49 2.66
N ALA A 66 0.85 -13.57 2.26
CA ALA A 66 0.45 -14.32 1.08
C ALA A 66 -0.59 -15.37 1.52
N GLU A 67 -1.84 -15.22 1.07
CA GLU A 67 -2.87 -16.25 1.30
C GLU A 67 -2.89 -17.22 0.10
N GLY A 68 -2.39 -18.43 0.35
CA GLY A 68 -2.33 -19.49 -0.65
C GLY A 68 -1.45 -19.14 -1.86
N ASP A 69 -1.79 -19.68 -3.03
CA ASP A 69 -0.96 -19.56 -4.23
C ASP A 69 -1.28 -18.33 -5.10
N SER A 70 -2.34 -17.58 -4.81
CA SER A 70 -2.90 -16.63 -5.78
C SER A 70 -2.90 -15.17 -5.34
N ARG A 71 -2.92 -14.85 -4.04
CA ARG A 71 -3.11 -13.46 -3.59
C ARG A 71 -2.23 -13.07 -2.43
N CYS A 72 -1.92 -11.79 -2.37
CA CYS A 72 -1.20 -11.17 -1.27
C CYS A 72 -2.03 -10.02 -0.70
N THR A 73 -2.15 -9.99 0.62
CA THR A 73 -2.80 -8.90 1.35
C THR A 73 -1.73 -8.13 2.10
N ALA A 74 -1.74 -6.81 1.96
CA ALA A 74 -0.84 -5.93 2.68
C ALA A 74 -1.63 -4.91 3.51
N ILE A 75 -1.11 -4.63 4.69
CA ILE A 75 -1.60 -3.58 5.59
C ILE A 75 -0.58 -2.45 5.54
N PHE A 76 -1.07 -1.27 5.21
CA PHE A 76 -0.30 -0.03 5.19
C PHE A 76 -0.79 0.88 6.30
N SER A 77 0.12 1.62 6.90
CA SER A 77 -0.21 2.74 7.79
C SER A 77 0.24 4.05 7.18
N VAL A 78 -0.58 5.09 7.35
CA VAL A 78 -0.18 6.45 6.99
C VAL A 78 1.06 6.87 7.79
N ASN A 79 2.05 7.42 7.10
CA ASN A 79 3.13 8.13 7.76
C ASN A 79 2.56 9.49 8.20
N SER A 80 2.29 9.60 9.49
CA SER A 80 1.65 10.76 10.13
C SER A 80 2.38 12.10 9.96
N SER A 81 3.58 12.10 9.37
CA SER A 81 4.34 13.28 9.00
C SER A 81 3.97 13.89 7.62
N ALA A 82 3.16 13.20 6.81
CA ALA A 82 2.67 13.72 5.54
C ALA A 82 1.40 14.57 5.74
N GLY A 83 1.58 15.82 6.17
CA GLY A 83 0.57 16.86 5.99
C GLY A 83 -0.51 16.96 7.06
N ARG A 84 -0.17 17.57 8.19
CA ARG A 84 -1.13 18.37 8.95
C ARG A 84 -1.54 19.56 8.06
N VAL A 85 -2.47 19.37 7.14
CA VAL A 85 -3.18 20.51 6.52
C VAL A 85 -4.17 21.00 7.58
N LEU A 86 -3.70 21.95 8.39
CA LEU A 86 -4.59 22.78 9.20
C LEU A 86 -5.43 23.61 8.20
N HIS A 87 -6.74 23.42 8.22
CA HIS A 87 -7.69 24.36 7.64
C HIS A 87 -8.65 24.78 8.74
#